data_AF-A0AAW6U3A4-F1
#
_entry.id   AF-A0AAW6U3A4-F1
#
_cell.length_a   1.000
_cell.length_b   1.000
_cell.length_c   1.000
_cell.angle_alpha   90.00
_cell.angle_beta   90.00
_cell.angle_gamma   90.00
#
_symmetry.space_group_name_H-M   'P 1'
#
loop_
_entity.id
_entity.type
_entity.pdbx_description
1 polymer ?
#
loop_
_entity_poly.entity_id
_entity_poly.type
_entity_poly.pdbx_seq_one_letter_code
_entity_poly.pdbx_strand_id
1 'polypeptide(L)'
;MYTGNRRIRQIGMVVVVGMAMSWGIATMAGGMTHSMAEDGHTTPPDSGGVPTGIEIHWDTLQRKGCRGDNWCMTWAADDNIYTMMDDGGGFHAYKPAWGTRLWRICGNEDFAAEQAVPVPGWPFTDMSSPFYGYGTYSVQGRIYTWLWKSETDKGYRRPVANRLLYTDDFGKTFFRWDGTEVTAANFSDTGKESFFFYREDPRPKAGREA
;
A
#
# COMPACT_ATOMS: atom_id res chain seq x y z
N MET A 1 -27.82 31.94 -7.95
CA MET A 1 -26.97 31.49 -6.83
C MET A 1 -27.33 30.06 -6.50
N TYR A 2 -26.39 29.12 -6.62
CA TYR A 2 -26.57 27.73 -6.18
C TYR A 2 -25.42 27.37 -5.27
N THR A 3 -25.66 27.35 -3.95
CA THR A 3 -24.72 26.88 -2.94
C THR A 3 -24.84 25.37 -2.83
N GLY A 4 -24.02 24.64 -3.60
CA GLY A 4 -23.92 23.19 -3.50
C GLY A 4 -23.18 22.79 -2.22
N ASN A 5 -23.91 22.26 -1.24
CA ASN A 5 -23.32 21.71 -0.01
C ASN A 5 -22.37 20.54 -0.33
N ARG A 6 -21.06 20.80 -0.30
CA ARG A 6 -20.06 19.74 -0.20
C ARG A 6 -20.18 19.10 1.18
N ARG A 7 -20.89 17.97 1.25
CA ARG A 7 -20.84 17.12 2.46
C ARG A 7 -19.40 16.65 2.65
N ILE A 8 -18.82 17.02 3.79
CA ILE A 8 -17.61 16.37 4.29
C ILE A 8 -17.97 14.89 4.46
N ARG A 9 -17.36 13.99 3.67
CA ARG A 9 -17.50 12.54 3.87
C ARG A 9 -16.89 12.24 5.25
N GLN A 10 -17.64 11.59 6.14
CA GLN A 10 -17.11 11.15 7.44
C GLN A 10 -15.91 10.24 7.19
N ILE A 11 -14.79 10.53 7.86
CA ILE A 11 -13.59 9.71 7.77
C ILE A 11 -13.72 8.58 8.78
N GLY A 12 -14.30 7.45 8.34
CA GLY A 12 -14.25 6.19 9.07
C GLY A 12 -12.82 5.65 9.08
N MET A 13 -12.02 6.06 10.07
CA MET A 13 -10.64 5.56 10.22
C MET A 13 -10.67 4.13 10.79
N VAL A 14 -10.44 3.14 9.93
CA VAL A 14 -10.11 1.77 10.38
C VAL A 14 -8.69 1.79 10.96
N VAL A 15 -8.59 1.96 12.28
CA VAL A 15 -7.31 1.93 12.98
C VAL A 15 -6.80 0.48 13.08
N VAL A 16 -5.90 0.13 12.18
CA VAL A 16 -4.84 -0.86 12.47
C VAL A 16 -3.55 -0.08 12.65
N VAL A 17 -2.91 -0.23 13.81
CA VAL A 17 -1.80 0.66 14.22
C VAL A 17 -0.55 0.40 13.38
N GLY A 18 -0.28 1.29 12.44
CA GLY A 18 0.99 1.38 11.71
C GLY A 18 1.36 2.85 11.51
N MET A 19 2.29 3.37 12.31
CA MET A 19 2.79 4.74 12.16
C MET A 19 3.83 4.80 11.03
N ALA A 20 3.57 5.63 10.02
CA ALA A 20 4.58 6.13 9.11
C ALA A 20 4.33 7.62 8.83
N MET A 21 5.23 8.48 9.32
CA MET A 21 5.31 9.87 8.86
C MET A 21 6.26 9.95 7.66
N SER A 22 5.97 10.81 6.69
CA SER A 22 6.87 11.13 5.59
C SER A 22 6.90 12.64 5.36
N TRP A 23 8.10 13.18 5.12
CA TRP A 23 8.32 14.55 4.65
C TRP A 23 9.27 14.50 3.45
N GLY A 24 8.78 14.98 2.30
CA GLY A 24 9.54 15.62 1.21
C GLY A 24 10.64 14.84 0.47
N ILE A 25 10.51 14.77 -0.86
CA ILE A 25 11.53 15.21 -1.84
C ILE A 25 10.87 15.34 -3.21
N ALA A 26 11.38 16.26 -4.05
CA ALA A 26 10.77 16.63 -5.33
C ALA A 26 11.50 16.05 -6.56
N THR A 27 10.69 15.63 -7.54
CA THR A 27 10.82 15.80 -9.01
C THR A 27 12.16 15.56 -9.72
N MET A 28 12.14 14.67 -10.73
CA MET A 28 12.30 15.06 -12.16
C MET A 28 11.72 13.98 -13.11
N ALA A 29 11.42 14.37 -14.35
CA ALA A 29 10.43 13.71 -15.22
C ALA A 29 10.99 12.72 -16.27
N GLY A 30 10.11 11.83 -16.74
CA GLY A 30 10.23 11.04 -17.97
C GLY A 30 8.83 10.57 -18.41
N GLY A 31 8.30 11.07 -19.52
CA GLY A 31 6.86 11.04 -19.81
C GLY A 31 6.35 9.86 -20.63
N MET A 32 5.13 9.39 -20.30
CA MET A 32 4.20 8.80 -21.26
C MET A 32 2.83 9.46 -21.07
N THR A 33 2.25 9.96 -22.16
CA THR A 33 0.99 10.73 -22.12
C THR A 33 -0.23 9.82 -22.25
N HIS A 34 -0.85 9.49 -21.12
CA HIS A 34 -2.29 9.23 -21.09
C HIS A 34 -3.03 10.53 -20.80
N SER A 35 -4.13 10.80 -21.50
CA SER A 35 -4.97 11.97 -21.22
C SER A 35 -5.79 11.74 -19.95
N MET A 36 -5.16 12.00 -18.81
CA MET A 36 -5.89 12.26 -17.56
C MET A 36 -6.75 13.51 -17.76
N ALA A 37 -7.98 13.51 -17.26
CA ALA A 37 -8.74 14.75 -17.14
C ALA A 37 -8.00 15.70 -16.19
N GLU A 38 -7.83 16.96 -16.58
CA GLU A 38 -7.27 17.99 -15.71
C GLU A 38 -8.28 18.35 -14.61
N ASP A 39 -8.28 17.57 -13.52
CA ASP A 39 -8.85 18.04 -12.26
C ASP A 39 -8.03 19.25 -11.79
N GLY A 40 -8.60 20.44 -11.99
CA GLY A 40 -7.97 21.75 -11.84
C GLY A 40 -7.64 22.16 -10.40
N HIS A 41 -7.11 21.24 -9.60
CA HIS A 41 -6.60 21.46 -8.25
C HIS A 41 -5.09 21.78 -8.27
N THR A 42 -4.72 22.81 -9.02
CA THR A 42 -3.36 23.38 -9.04
C THR A 42 -3.10 24.32 -7.87
N THR A 43 -4.15 24.78 -7.18
CA THR A 43 -4.01 25.41 -5.86
C THR A 43 -3.63 24.33 -4.85
N PRO A 44 -2.52 24.48 -4.09
CA PRO A 44 -2.36 23.73 -2.85
C PRO A 44 -3.63 23.90 -2.00
N PRO A 45 -4.03 22.89 -1.20
CA PRO A 45 -5.03 23.17 -0.17
C PRO A 45 -4.55 24.37 0.65
N ASP A 46 -5.49 25.24 1.05
CA ASP A 46 -5.19 26.32 1.99
C ASP A 46 -4.38 25.77 3.16
N SER A 47 -3.58 26.62 3.84
CA SER A 47 -2.85 26.24 5.04
C SER A 47 -3.79 26.02 6.24
N GLY A 48 -4.72 25.07 6.07
CA GLY A 48 -5.74 24.70 7.03
C GLY A 48 -5.10 24.41 8.36
N GLY A 49 -5.79 24.83 9.42
CA GLY A 49 -5.26 24.81 10.78
C GLY A 49 -4.58 23.48 11.09
N VAL A 50 -3.34 23.57 11.60
CA VAL A 50 -2.55 22.39 11.99
C VAL A 50 -3.43 21.49 12.87
N PRO A 51 -3.57 20.18 12.58
CA PRO A 51 -4.40 19.29 13.38
C PRO A 51 -4.02 19.35 14.86
N THR A 52 -4.93 19.83 15.71
CA THR A 52 -4.66 20.10 17.13
C THR A 52 -4.98 18.91 18.04
N GLY A 53 -5.55 17.82 17.51
CA GLY A 53 -5.97 16.65 18.28
C GLY A 53 -6.58 15.57 17.41
N ILE A 54 -6.89 14.43 18.03
CA ILE A 54 -7.56 13.28 17.43
C ILE A 54 -8.68 12.85 18.37
N GLU A 55 -9.89 12.71 17.85
CA GLU A 55 -11.00 12.05 18.54
C GLU A 55 -11.20 10.66 17.92
N ILE A 56 -11.48 9.64 18.74
CA ILE A 56 -11.74 8.27 18.29
C ILE A 56 -13.17 7.89 18.70
N HIS A 57 -14.04 7.75 17.70
CA HIS A 57 -15.42 7.30 17.88
C HIS A 57 -15.48 5.78 18.06
N TRP A 58 -15.22 5.32 19.29
CA TRP A 58 -15.14 3.89 19.64
C TRP A 58 -16.45 3.12 19.39
N ASP A 59 -17.59 3.80 19.39
CA ASP A 59 -18.90 3.29 19.03
C ASP A 59 -19.03 2.90 17.55
N THR A 60 -18.22 3.50 16.67
CA THR A 60 -18.15 3.15 15.23
C THR A 60 -17.17 1.98 14.94
N LEU A 61 -16.48 1.45 15.95
CA LEU A 61 -15.47 0.40 15.76
C LEU A 61 -16.12 -0.97 15.50
N GLN A 62 -15.99 -1.45 14.26
CA GLN A 62 -16.41 -2.80 13.86
C GLN A 62 -15.21 -3.76 13.77
N ARG A 63 -15.36 -4.99 14.28
CA ARG A 63 -14.34 -6.06 14.17
C ARG A 63 -14.79 -7.13 13.18
N LYS A 64 -14.24 -7.09 11.95
CA LYS A 64 -14.68 -7.95 10.83
C LYS A 64 -13.88 -9.27 10.67
N GLY A 65 -13.36 -9.82 11.79
CA GLY A 65 -12.91 -11.22 11.86
C GLY A 65 -11.65 -11.66 11.09
N CYS A 66 -10.83 -10.73 10.58
CA CYS A 66 -9.63 -11.04 9.81
C CYS A 66 -8.49 -11.68 10.64
N ARG A 67 -7.61 -12.46 9.99
CA ARG A 67 -6.38 -13.00 10.60
C ARG A 67 -5.14 -12.62 9.79
N GLY A 68 -4.27 -11.81 10.36
CA GLY A 68 -2.99 -11.37 9.79
C GLY A 68 -2.57 -10.07 10.43
N ASP A 69 -1.33 -9.66 10.26
CA ASP A 69 -0.79 -8.41 10.78
C ASP A 69 -0.44 -7.39 9.67
N ASN A 70 -0.03 -6.20 10.12
CA ASN A 70 0.41 -5.04 9.34
C ASN A 70 -0.41 -4.77 8.07
N TRP A 71 -1.54 -4.07 8.25
CA TRP A 71 -2.53 -3.80 7.21
C TRP A 71 -2.35 -2.41 6.58
N CYS A 72 -1.24 -2.21 5.86
CA CYS A 72 -0.87 -0.93 5.27
C CYS A 72 -1.85 -0.54 4.15
N MET A 73 -2.58 0.58 4.30
CA MET A 73 -3.72 0.91 3.45
C MET A 73 -3.68 2.29 2.79
N THR A 74 -4.36 2.41 1.64
CA THR A 74 -4.59 3.65 0.91
C THR A 74 -5.97 3.66 0.27
N TRP A 75 -6.54 4.84 0.06
CA TRP A 75 -7.66 5.02 -0.86
C TRP A 75 -7.13 5.13 -2.29
N ALA A 76 -7.85 4.57 -3.26
CA ALA A 76 -7.50 4.65 -4.69
C ALA A 76 -8.57 5.40 -5.50
N ALA A 77 -8.25 5.75 -6.74
CA ALA A 77 -9.11 6.53 -7.62
C ALA A 77 -10.39 5.81 -8.11
N ASP A 78 -10.53 4.51 -7.82
CA ASP A 78 -11.72 3.70 -8.11
C ASP A 78 -12.71 3.62 -6.92
N ASP A 79 -12.64 4.59 -5.99
CA ASP A 79 -13.44 4.69 -4.75
C ASP A 79 -13.27 3.47 -3.79
N ASN A 80 -12.22 2.65 -3.95
CA ASN A 80 -11.93 1.49 -3.09
C ASN A 80 -10.73 1.74 -2.14
N ILE A 81 -10.68 0.99 -1.03
CA ILE A 81 -9.48 0.90 -0.18
C ILE A 81 -8.62 -0.27 -0.66
N TYR A 82 -7.35 -0.01 -0.89
CA TYR A 82 -6.33 -1.03 -1.11
C TYR A 82 -5.52 -1.22 0.17
N THR A 83 -5.43 -2.45 0.67
CA THR A 83 -4.69 -2.76 1.89
C THR A 83 -3.79 -3.98 1.69
N MET A 84 -2.51 -3.80 2.02
CA MET A 84 -1.50 -4.85 1.99
C MET A 84 -1.46 -5.50 3.37
N MET A 85 -1.54 -6.83 3.38
CA MET A 85 -1.33 -7.67 4.56
C MET A 85 0.11 -8.20 4.56
N ASP A 86 0.76 -8.18 5.72
CA ASP A 86 2.09 -8.79 5.92
C ASP A 86 2.00 -10.30 5.76
N ASP A 87 1.46 -11.05 6.72
CA ASP A 87 1.19 -12.49 6.55
C ASP A 87 -0.15 -12.92 7.17
N GLY A 88 -0.60 -14.13 6.82
CA GLY A 88 -1.78 -14.75 7.45
C GLY A 88 -2.90 -15.17 6.49
N GLY A 89 -4.13 -15.23 7.00
CA GLY A 89 -5.32 -15.68 6.25
C GLY A 89 -6.13 -14.55 5.61
N GLY A 90 -5.97 -13.32 6.11
CA GLY A 90 -6.74 -12.15 5.70
C GLY A 90 -8.22 -12.23 6.08
N PHE A 91 -9.09 -11.74 5.19
CA PHE A 91 -10.54 -11.66 5.41
C PHE A 91 -11.28 -12.97 5.12
N HIS A 92 -10.75 -13.82 4.25
CA HIS A 92 -11.35 -15.10 3.92
C HIS A 92 -10.59 -16.23 4.62
N ALA A 93 -11.23 -16.94 5.55
CA ALA A 93 -10.60 -17.93 6.44
C ALA A 93 -10.03 -19.21 5.77
N TYR A 94 -9.80 -19.18 4.45
CA TYR A 94 -9.23 -20.29 3.69
C TYR A 94 -7.76 -20.55 4.03
N LYS A 95 -7.37 -21.82 3.95
CA LYS A 95 -5.98 -22.23 3.76
C LYS A 95 -5.69 -22.30 2.25
N PRO A 96 -4.45 -22.09 1.80
CA PRO A 96 -3.25 -21.76 2.58
C PRO A 96 -3.27 -20.34 3.13
N ALA A 97 -2.46 -20.10 4.16
CA ALA A 97 -2.11 -18.75 4.59
C ALA A 97 -1.04 -18.17 3.66
N TRP A 98 -1.03 -16.85 3.53
CA TRP A 98 -0.29 -16.07 2.54
C TRP A 98 0.93 -15.44 3.18
N GLY A 99 2.07 -15.46 2.48
CA GLY A 99 3.29 -14.81 2.92
C GLY A 99 3.27 -13.29 2.76
N THR A 100 2.46 -12.77 1.84
CA THR A 100 1.94 -11.38 1.76
C THR A 100 0.82 -11.27 0.73
N ARG A 101 -0.16 -10.41 0.98
CA ARG A 101 -1.31 -10.25 0.06
C ARG A 101 -1.90 -8.86 0.02
N LEU A 102 -2.08 -8.34 -1.20
CA LEU A 102 -2.87 -7.15 -1.45
C LEU A 102 -4.37 -7.50 -1.56
N TRP A 103 -5.18 -6.78 -0.80
CA TRP A 103 -6.64 -6.85 -0.76
C TRP A 103 -7.24 -5.53 -1.24
N ARG A 104 -8.39 -5.60 -1.90
CA ARG A 104 -9.25 -4.47 -2.21
C ARG A 104 -10.54 -4.61 -1.42
N ILE A 105 -10.80 -3.62 -0.56
CA ILE A 105 -12.04 -3.50 0.19
C ILE A 105 -12.98 -2.61 -0.61
N CYS A 106 -14.09 -3.17 -1.06
CA CYS A 106 -15.10 -2.49 -1.84
C CYS A 106 -16.25 -1.99 -0.96
N GLY A 107 -16.76 -0.79 -1.22
CA GLY A 107 -17.90 -0.20 -0.50
C GLY A 107 -17.47 0.87 0.51
N ASN A 108 -18.17 0.95 1.64
CA ASN A 108 -17.99 1.98 2.66
C ASN A 108 -17.51 1.36 4.00
N GLU A 109 -17.55 2.12 5.09
CA GLU A 109 -17.18 1.67 6.45
C GLU A 109 -17.89 0.37 6.90
N ASP A 110 -19.08 0.07 6.37
CA ASP A 110 -19.91 -1.08 6.76
C ASP A 110 -19.62 -2.40 6.00
N PHE A 111 -18.61 -2.46 5.11
CA PHE A 111 -18.26 -3.48 4.09
C PHE A 111 -18.31 -5.03 4.33
N ALA A 112 -18.90 -5.58 5.41
CA ALA A 112 -18.90 -7.03 5.71
C ALA A 112 -17.48 -7.67 5.68
N ALA A 113 -17.32 -8.95 5.34
CA ALA A 113 -16.00 -9.57 5.11
C ALA A 113 -15.77 -9.92 3.63
N GLU A 114 -16.86 -10.23 2.92
CA GLU A 114 -16.89 -10.74 1.55
C GLU A 114 -16.60 -9.67 0.49
N GLN A 115 -16.73 -8.38 0.86
CA GLN A 115 -16.38 -7.25 -0.01
C GLN A 115 -14.88 -6.91 0.04
N ALA A 116 -14.11 -7.53 0.96
CA ALA A 116 -12.67 -7.46 1.00
C ALA A 116 -12.08 -8.59 0.13
N VAL A 117 -11.96 -8.31 -1.17
CA VAL A 117 -11.53 -9.31 -2.17
C VAL A 117 -10.01 -9.25 -2.41
N PRO A 118 -9.34 -10.38 -2.70
CA PRO A 118 -7.97 -10.35 -3.17
C PRO A 118 -7.82 -9.58 -4.48
N VAL A 119 -6.72 -8.84 -4.62
CA VAL A 119 -6.37 -8.17 -5.88
C VAL A 119 -5.90 -9.22 -6.91
N PRO A 120 -6.49 -9.28 -8.13
CA PRO A 120 -6.35 -10.43 -9.02
C PRO A 120 -4.96 -10.61 -9.63
N GLY A 121 -4.26 -9.51 -9.93
CA GLY A 121 -2.89 -9.53 -10.46
C GLY A 121 -1.82 -9.76 -9.39
N TRP A 122 -2.17 -9.81 -8.10
CA TRP A 122 -1.19 -10.01 -7.05
C TRP A 122 -0.60 -11.43 -7.09
N PRO A 123 0.74 -11.59 -7.21
CA PRO A 123 1.36 -12.91 -7.27
C PRO A 123 1.05 -13.76 -6.04
N PHE A 124 0.93 -15.09 -6.24
CA PHE A 124 0.76 -16.01 -5.14
C PHE A 124 2.02 -16.06 -4.26
N THR A 125 1.82 -16.03 -2.95
CA THR A 125 2.88 -16.28 -1.96
C THR A 125 2.32 -17.16 -0.85
N ASP A 126 3.07 -18.18 -0.43
CA ASP A 126 2.80 -18.90 0.81
C ASP A 126 3.65 -18.35 1.97
N MET A 127 3.44 -18.91 3.17
CA MET A 127 4.15 -18.54 4.41
C MET A 127 5.68 -18.78 4.39
N SER A 128 6.26 -19.34 3.33
CA SER A 128 7.71 -19.44 3.12
C SER A 128 8.30 -18.31 2.28
N SER A 129 7.46 -17.40 1.77
CA SER A 129 7.92 -16.20 1.07
C SER A 129 8.84 -15.35 1.97
N PRO A 130 9.97 -14.85 1.46
CA PRO A 130 10.80 -13.90 2.19
C PRO A 130 10.25 -12.46 2.16
N PHE A 131 9.11 -12.23 1.49
CA PHE A 131 8.54 -10.90 1.24
C PHE A 131 7.43 -10.54 2.21
N TYR A 132 7.49 -9.33 2.75
CA TYR A 132 6.52 -8.76 3.69
C TYR A 132 6.02 -7.40 3.19
N GLY A 133 4.75 -7.07 3.43
CA GLY A 133 3.97 -6.02 2.78
C GLY A 133 3.85 -4.71 3.57
N TYR A 134 4.97 -4.03 3.83
CA TYR A 134 5.08 -2.87 4.72
C TYR A 134 4.63 -1.51 4.17
N GLY A 135 3.94 -1.43 3.03
CA GLY A 135 3.43 -0.15 2.54
C GLY A 135 2.49 -0.24 1.34
N THR A 136 1.48 0.60 1.33
CA THR A 136 0.54 0.81 0.21
C THR A 136 0.22 2.29 0.12
N TYR A 137 0.33 2.89 -1.08
CA TYR A 137 0.04 4.31 -1.26
C TYR A 137 -0.42 4.60 -2.69
N SER A 138 -1.50 5.39 -2.86
CA SER A 138 -1.96 5.82 -4.18
C SER A 138 -1.62 7.28 -4.45
N VAL A 139 -1.16 7.56 -5.67
CA VAL A 139 -0.87 8.90 -6.18
C VAL A 139 -1.34 8.97 -7.62
N GLN A 140 -2.22 9.94 -7.93
CA GLN A 140 -2.69 10.20 -9.31
C GLN A 140 -3.24 8.95 -10.02
N GLY A 141 -3.99 8.11 -9.29
CA GLY A 141 -4.60 6.87 -9.82
C GLY A 141 -3.68 5.64 -9.81
N ARG A 142 -2.35 5.82 -9.82
CA ARG A 142 -1.40 4.74 -9.64
C ARG A 142 -1.40 4.27 -8.17
N ILE A 143 -1.31 2.96 -7.94
CA ILE A 143 -1.13 2.39 -6.60
C ILE A 143 0.28 1.80 -6.52
N TYR A 144 1.01 2.18 -5.48
CA TYR A 144 2.33 1.66 -5.14
C TYR A 144 2.25 0.73 -3.94
N THR A 145 3.06 -0.34 -3.95
CA THR A 145 3.21 -1.26 -2.82
C THR A 145 4.68 -1.49 -2.50
N TRP A 146 5.02 -1.42 -1.21
CA TRP A 146 6.39 -1.57 -0.71
C TRP A 146 6.58 -2.94 -0.06
N LEU A 147 7.46 -3.76 -0.62
CA LEU A 147 7.80 -5.08 -0.08
C LEU A 147 9.18 -5.07 0.57
N TRP A 148 9.28 -5.54 1.81
CA TRP A 148 10.55 -5.84 2.47
C TRP A 148 10.98 -7.28 2.16
N LYS A 149 12.27 -7.52 1.95
CA LYS A 149 12.86 -8.87 2.00
C LYS A 149 13.48 -9.13 3.37
N SER A 150 13.02 -10.19 4.05
CA SER A 150 13.69 -10.78 5.21
C SER A 150 15.07 -11.33 4.82
N GLU A 151 16.04 -11.27 5.73
CA GLU A 151 17.36 -11.91 5.57
C GLU A 151 17.27 -13.44 5.43
N THR A 152 16.20 -14.06 5.94
CA THR A 152 15.91 -15.49 5.83
C THR A 152 14.67 -15.76 4.97
N ASP A 153 14.69 -16.87 4.23
CA ASP A 153 13.53 -17.35 3.45
C ASP A 153 12.58 -18.22 4.31
N LYS A 154 12.57 -18.00 5.62
CA LYS A 154 11.69 -18.63 6.61
C LYS A 154 11.44 -17.69 7.78
N GLY A 155 10.24 -17.11 7.83
CA GLY A 155 9.81 -16.22 8.90
C GLY A 155 10.50 -14.85 8.89
N TYR A 156 9.88 -13.91 9.61
CA TYR A 156 10.35 -12.55 9.67
C TYR A 156 11.65 -12.46 10.49
N ARG A 157 12.64 -11.79 9.90
CA ARG A 157 13.93 -11.42 10.48
C ARG A 157 14.27 -10.01 10.02
N ARG A 158 15.53 -9.56 10.20
CA ARG A 158 15.92 -8.20 9.82
C ARG A 158 15.63 -7.97 8.32
N PRO A 159 14.98 -6.86 7.93
CA PRO A 159 14.84 -6.50 6.53
C PRO A 159 16.20 -6.15 5.93
N VAL A 160 16.50 -6.69 4.75
CA VAL A 160 17.78 -6.51 4.05
C VAL A 160 17.64 -5.94 2.65
N ALA A 161 16.44 -5.89 2.09
CA ALA A 161 16.18 -5.27 0.80
C ALA A 161 14.73 -4.79 0.71
N ASN A 162 14.46 -3.87 -0.22
CA ASN A 162 13.14 -3.30 -0.45
C ASN A 162 12.80 -3.35 -1.94
N ARG A 163 11.60 -3.79 -2.29
CA ARG A 163 11.08 -3.82 -3.66
C ARG A 163 9.85 -2.92 -3.73
N LEU A 164 9.95 -1.89 -4.56
CA LEU A 164 8.81 -1.04 -4.92
C LEU A 164 8.11 -1.63 -6.14
N LEU A 165 6.83 -1.96 -5.98
CA LEU A 165 5.95 -2.31 -7.09
C LEU A 165 4.89 -1.22 -7.30
N TYR A 166 4.35 -1.14 -8.51
CA TYR A 166 3.18 -0.30 -8.81
C TYR A 166 2.19 -1.00 -9.75
N THR A 167 0.97 -0.47 -9.78
CA THR A 167 -0.09 -0.84 -10.73
C THR A 167 -0.85 0.43 -11.17
N ASP A 168 -1.18 0.50 -12.46
CA ASP A 168 -1.99 1.57 -13.07
C ASP A 168 -3.42 1.12 -13.40
N ASP A 169 -3.71 -0.18 -13.27
CA ASP A 169 -4.96 -0.79 -13.72
C ASP A 169 -5.79 -1.38 -12.57
N PHE A 170 -5.60 -0.82 -11.37
CA PHE A 170 -6.25 -1.21 -10.13
C PHE A 170 -5.89 -2.63 -9.67
N GLY A 171 -4.70 -3.10 -10.06
CA GLY A 171 -4.10 -4.36 -9.63
C GLY A 171 -4.47 -5.57 -10.48
N LYS A 172 -4.67 -5.39 -11.79
CA LYS A 172 -4.74 -6.51 -12.75
C LYS A 172 -3.33 -6.87 -13.23
N THR A 173 -2.44 -5.89 -13.39
CA THR A 173 -1.01 -6.04 -13.67
C THR A 173 -0.18 -5.28 -12.64
N PHE A 174 1.06 -5.72 -12.43
CA PHE A 174 2.03 -5.09 -11.54
C PHE A 174 3.37 -4.94 -12.23
N PHE A 175 4.08 -3.87 -11.89
CA PHE A 175 5.40 -3.55 -12.43
C PHE A 175 6.35 -3.22 -11.27
N ARG A 176 7.63 -3.58 -11.41
CA ARG A 176 8.72 -3.05 -10.58
C ARG A 176 8.94 -1.57 -10.93
N TRP A 177 9.59 -0.82 -10.03
CA TRP A 177 9.93 0.59 -10.23
C TRP A 177 10.68 0.90 -11.55
N ASP A 178 11.38 -0.08 -12.12
CA ASP A 178 12.13 0.02 -13.38
C ASP A 178 11.27 -0.24 -14.64
N GLY A 179 9.98 -0.57 -14.47
CA GLY A 179 9.06 -0.91 -15.55
C GLY A 179 9.01 -2.40 -15.91
N THR A 180 9.75 -3.27 -15.21
CA THR A 180 9.66 -4.74 -15.41
C THR A 180 8.32 -5.27 -14.92
N GLU A 181 7.54 -5.92 -15.79
CA GLU A 181 6.30 -6.58 -15.40
C GLU A 181 6.56 -7.70 -14.39
N VAL A 182 5.75 -7.73 -13.34
CA VAL A 182 5.80 -8.74 -12.28
C VAL A 182 4.88 -9.89 -12.64
N THR A 183 5.45 -11.08 -12.71
CA THR A 183 4.75 -12.33 -13.02
C THR A 183 5.02 -13.38 -11.94
N ALA A 184 4.24 -14.46 -11.92
CA ALA A 184 4.49 -15.59 -11.03
C ALA A 184 5.90 -16.21 -11.23
N ALA A 185 6.52 -16.02 -12.40
CA ALA A 185 7.85 -16.55 -12.72
C ALA A 185 9.01 -15.70 -12.15
N ASN A 186 8.80 -14.40 -11.88
CA ASN A 186 9.84 -13.47 -11.45
C ASN A 186 9.56 -12.78 -10.10
N PHE A 187 8.40 -13.03 -9.48
CA PHE A 187 8.09 -12.47 -8.16
C PHE A 187 9.00 -13.07 -7.06
N SER A 188 9.38 -14.33 -7.20
CA SER A 188 10.28 -15.04 -6.28
C SER A 188 11.77 -14.69 -6.44
N ASP A 189 12.14 -13.85 -7.41
CA ASP A 189 13.52 -13.38 -7.59
C ASP A 189 14.06 -12.77 -6.30
N THR A 190 15.33 -13.04 -5.95
CA THR A 190 15.97 -12.46 -4.76
C THR A 190 17.37 -11.89 -5.02
N GLY A 191 17.77 -11.81 -6.30
CA GLY A 191 18.98 -11.10 -6.72
C GLY A 191 18.82 -9.58 -6.60
N LYS A 192 19.95 -8.87 -6.62
CA LYS A 192 20.04 -7.43 -6.32
C LYS A 192 19.19 -6.60 -7.28
N GLU A 193 19.19 -6.96 -8.55
CA GLU A 193 18.41 -6.36 -9.64
C GLU A 193 16.89 -6.42 -9.44
N SER A 194 16.40 -7.26 -8.53
CA SER A 194 14.97 -7.33 -8.19
C SER A 194 14.54 -6.38 -7.05
N PHE A 195 15.44 -5.51 -6.56
CA PHE A 195 15.19 -4.58 -5.45
C PHE A 195 15.54 -3.12 -5.76
N PHE A 196 14.72 -2.21 -5.23
CA PHE A 196 14.94 -0.76 -5.27
C PHE A 196 16.07 -0.34 -4.33
N PHE A 197 16.14 -0.96 -3.14
CA PHE A 197 17.26 -0.85 -2.20
C PHE A 197 17.73 -2.25 -1.82
N TYR A 198 19.04 -2.53 -1.86
CA TYR A 198 19.59 -3.85 -1.59
C TYR A 198 20.81 -3.83 -0.66
N ARG A 199 20.61 -4.32 0.57
CA ARG A 199 21.61 -4.40 1.67
C ARG A 199 22.21 -3.05 2.08
N GLU A 200 21.56 -1.97 1.69
CA GLU A 200 21.85 -0.61 2.15
C GLU A 200 21.43 -0.45 3.62
N ASP A 201 22.20 0.32 4.39
CA ASP A 201 21.82 0.70 5.75
C ASP A 201 21.11 2.05 5.68
N PRO A 202 19.78 2.15 5.92
CA PRO A 202 19.04 3.39 5.77
C PRO A 202 19.41 4.46 6.82
N ARG A 203 20.33 4.14 7.73
CA ARG A 203 20.91 5.10 8.69
C ARG A 203 22.16 5.73 8.07
N PRO A 204 22.18 7.06 7.88
CA PRO A 204 23.40 7.78 7.53
C PRO A 204 24.49 7.45 8.55
N LYS A 205 25.61 6.88 8.08
CA LYS A 205 26.80 6.64 8.91
C LYS A 205 27.72 7.82 8.75
N ALA A 206 28.08 8.47 9.86
CA ALA A 206 29.02 9.58 9.84
C ALA A 206 30.32 9.17 9.10
N GLY A 207 30.68 9.93 8.06
CA GLY A 207 31.88 9.67 7.26
C GLY A 207 31.78 8.54 6.23
N ARG A 208 30.57 8.12 5.81
CA ARG A 208 30.37 7.29 4.61
C ARG A 208 29.24 7.86 3.77
N GLU A 209 29.46 7.94 2.45
CA GLU A 209 28.35 8.16 1.51
C GLU A 209 27.42 6.95 1.48
N ALA A 210 26.19 7.17 1.03
CA ALA A 210 25.10 6.20 1.05
C ALA A 210 25.32 5.06 0.02
#